data_AF-A0A6D2JIW0-F1
#
_entry.id   AF-A0A6D2JIW0-F1
#
_cell.length_a   1.000
_cell.length_b   1.000
_cell.length_c   1.000
_cell.angle_alpha   90.00
_cell.angle_beta   90.00
_cell.angle_gamma   90.00
#
_symmetry.space_group_name_H-M   'P 1'
#
loop_
_entity.id
_entity.type
_entity.pdbx_description
1 polymer ?
#
loop_
_entity_poly.entity_id
_entity_poly.type
_entity_poly.pdbx_seq_one_letter_code
_entity_poly.pdbx_strand_id
1 'polypeptide(L)'
;MPIDLILEILSRATAKSVARFRLASKFCASIVRRPDFTELFLTRSSARPRLLFFIERPSEWSFYSSPQPALERPGNEWRFNSSSLVVTADSQIKSPGDMDSECCRPVSGFIYFPNVHTKKRGKITVPVVYNPSTGQYTSLPQRTMRTTFRFIQSLLGYDPIDKQFKVLLYNYDKCVYHILTFGAGKISWRKMDYEPTHEPLYQGICINGILYCLARAYGMDPLRVACFDVRSEKHWFLDTQSMSESLRSPYRLIDYMGKLGVTYWNWQTSQPDGMRIIRLNLWVLKDVEKQEWSERVFLVRPVVECELFDDLSVVGATATGEIVFSMNSTTTPFYVFYFSPERDTTERVEIQGFEAFENPCNVFTFVDHVENQKFIT
;
A
#
# COMPACT_ATOMS: atom_id res chain seq x y z
N MET A 1 -20.65 -6.46 32.41
CA MET A 1 -20.96 -6.28 30.98
C MET A 1 -20.83 -7.62 30.29
N PRO A 2 -21.81 -8.05 29.46
CA PRO A 2 -21.73 -9.32 28.72
C PRO A 2 -20.49 -9.37 27.82
N ILE A 3 -19.93 -10.57 27.62
CA ILE A 3 -18.74 -10.78 26.77
C ILE A 3 -19.01 -10.32 25.34
N ASP A 4 -20.20 -10.59 24.81
CA ASP A 4 -20.58 -10.25 23.43
C ASP A 4 -20.58 -8.73 23.21
N LEU A 5 -21.02 -7.96 24.21
CA LEU A 5 -20.99 -6.51 24.14
C LEU A 5 -19.56 -5.97 24.19
N ILE A 6 -18.67 -6.60 24.97
CA ILE A 6 -17.24 -6.25 24.99
C ILE A 6 -16.58 -6.53 23.64
N LEU A 7 -16.84 -7.71 23.07
CA LEU A 7 -16.37 -8.09 21.73
C LEU A 7 -16.85 -7.08 20.69
N GLU A 8 -18.13 -6.71 20.76
CA GLU A 8 -18.71 -5.74 19.85
C GLU A 8 -18.07 -4.36 19.97
N ILE A 9 -17.87 -3.84 21.18
CA ILE A 9 -17.26 -2.52 21.39
C ILE A 9 -15.80 -2.52 20.93
N LEU A 10 -15.00 -3.50 21.39
CA LEU A 10 -13.57 -3.55 21.10
C LEU A 10 -13.28 -3.77 19.62
N SER A 11 -14.10 -4.55 18.90
CA SER A 11 -13.91 -4.76 17.47
C SER A 11 -14.37 -3.59 16.60
N ARG A 12 -15.04 -2.57 17.17
CA ARG A 12 -15.32 -1.29 16.49
C ARG A 12 -14.26 -0.22 16.74
N ALA A 13 -13.42 -0.40 17.77
CA ALA A 13 -12.42 0.55 18.18
C ALA A 13 -11.15 0.50 17.30
N THR A 14 -10.31 1.54 17.36
CA THR A 14 -9.01 1.56 16.68
C THR A 14 -8.03 0.58 17.30
N ALA A 15 -7.02 0.15 16.55
CA ALA A 15 -6.02 -0.79 17.07
C ALA A 15 -5.29 -0.26 18.32
N LYS A 16 -5.03 1.05 18.34
CA LYS A 16 -4.46 1.77 19.50
C LYS A 16 -5.34 1.66 20.74
N SER A 17 -6.66 1.80 20.58
CA SER A 17 -7.62 1.70 21.68
C SER A 17 -7.68 0.28 22.21
N VAL A 18 -7.75 -0.71 21.32
CA VAL A 18 -7.71 -2.14 21.69
C VAL A 18 -6.41 -2.47 22.43
N ALA A 19 -5.27 -1.95 21.99
CA ALA A 19 -3.99 -2.14 22.67
C ALA A 19 -3.99 -1.56 24.09
N ARG A 20 -4.60 -0.38 24.31
CA ARG A 20 -4.77 0.20 25.66
C ARG A 20 -5.65 -0.67 26.55
N PHE A 21 -6.78 -1.17 26.05
CA PHE A 21 -7.65 -2.08 26.79
C PHE A 21 -6.96 -3.40 27.14
N ARG A 22 -6.14 -3.94 26.21
CA ARG A 22 -5.31 -5.12 26.43
C ARG A 22 -4.32 -4.93 27.59
N LEU A 23 -3.77 -3.73 27.75
CA LEU A 23 -2.84 -3.42 28.84
C LEU A 23 -3.56 -3.15 30.18
N ALA A 24 -4.76 -2.58 30.13
CA ALA A 24 -5.52 -2.20 31.32
C ALA A 24 -6.25 -3.37 32.01
N SER A 25 -6.54 -4.46 31.30
CA SER A 25 -7.34 -5.57 31.86
C SER A 25 -6.89 -6.93 31.35
N LYS A 26 -6.62 -7.87 32.28
CA LYS A 26 -6.32 -9.27 31.97
C LYS A 26 -7.47 -9.96 31.21
N PHE A 27 -8.70 -9.59 31.53
CA PHE A 27 -9.89 -10.11 30.87
C PHE A 27 -10.02 -9.60 29.43
N CYS A 28 -9.82 -8.29 29.21
CA CYS A 28 -9.76 -7.77 27.84
C CYS A 28 -8.58 -8.38 27.06
N ALA A 29 -7.45 -8.60 27.74
CA ALA A 29 -6.29 -9.24 27.13
C ALA A 29 -6.53 -10.70 26.72
N SER A 30 -7.36 -11.46 27.45
CA SER A 30 -7.73 -12.81 27.02
C SER A 30 -8.67 -12.77 25.82
N ILE A 31 -9.61 -11.81 25.78
CA ILE A 31 -10.53 -11.62 24.66
C ILE A 31 -9.79 -11.26 23.37
N VAL A 32 -8.92 -10.24 23.42
CA VAL A 32 -8.20 -9.71 22.25
C VAL A 32 -7.26 -10.75 21.62
N ARG A 33 -6.79 -11.73 22.40
CA ARG A 33 -5.94 -12.81 21.90
C ARG A 33 -6.70 -13.93 21.19
N ARG A 34 -8.04 -13.94 21.24
CA ARG A 34 -8.80 -15.02 20.63
C ARG A 34 -8.77 -14.91 19.09
N PRO A 35 -8.69 -16.04 18.36
CA PRO A 35 -8.74 -16.04 16.90
C PRO A 35 -10.01 -15.41 16.32
N ASP A 36 -11.17 -15.68 16.94
CA ASP A 36 -12.46 -15.15 16.49
C ASP A 36 -12.57 -13.63 16.67
N PHE A 37 -12.01 -13.08 17.75
CA PHE A 37 -11.90 -11.62 17.90
C PHE A 37 -11.00 -11.01 16.81
N THR A 38 -9.88 -11.66 16.50
CA THR A 38 -8.94 -11.18 15.48
C THR A 38 -9.58 -11.12 14.10
N GLU A 39 -10.34 -12.16 13.74
CA GLU A 39 -11.08 -12.23 12.48
C GLU A 39 -12.24 -11.22 12.43
N LEU A 40 -12.98 -11.07 13.53
CA LEU A 40 -14.03 -10.06 13.63
C LEU A 40 -13.47 -8.64 13.54
N PHE A 41 -12.37 -8.36 14.22
CA PHE A 41 -11.67 -7.07 14.17
C PHE A 41 -11.21 -6.76 12.75
N LEU A 42 -10.53 -7.72 12.10
CA LEU A 42 -10.04 -7.56 10.73
C LEU A 42 -11.21 -7.29 9.77
N THR A 43 -12.30 -8.07 9.85
CA THR A 43 -13.51 -7.87 9.03
C THR A 43 -14.09 -6.47 9.21
N ARG A 44 -14.20 -6.01 10.46
CA ARG A 44 -14.72 -4.66 10.78
C ARG A 44 -13.76 -3.53 10.40
N SER A 45 -12.47 -3.80 10.32
CA SER A 45 -11.48 -2.86 9.83
C SER A 45 -11.47 -2.81 8.30
N SER A 46 -11.65 -3.92 7.60
CA SER A 46 -11.82 -3.95 6.14
C SER A 46 -13.01 -3.13 5.67
N ALA A 47 -14.09 -3.08 6.45
CA ALA A 47 -15.25 -2.24 6.18
C ALA A 47 -15.03 -0.74 6.48
N ARG A 48 -13.93 -0.38 7.16
CA ARG A 48 -13.59 0.99 7.56
C ARG A 48 -12.08 1.22 7.34
N PRO A 49 -11.64 1.22 6.07
CA PRO A 49 -10.23 1.35 5.74
C PRO A 49 -9.64 2.67 6.26
N ARG A 50 -8.32 2.67 6.40
CA ARG A 50 -7.54 3.83 6.80
C ARG A 50 -6.55 4.20 5.70
N LEU A 51 -6.22 5.48 5.64
CA LEU A 51 -4.98 5.90 5.01
C LEU A 51 -3.82 5.56 5.94
N LEU A 52 -2.72 5.13 5.35
CA LEU A 52 -1.48 4.86 6.06
C LEU A 52 -0.36 5.67 5.41
N PHE A 53 0.35 6.45 6.23
CA PHE A 53 1.43 7.34 5.79
C PHE A 53 2.75 6.88 6.39
N PHE A 54 3.75 6.74 5.54
CA PHE A 54 5.12 6.50 5.95
C PHE A 54 5.92 7.76 5.69
N ILE A 55 6.54 8.29 6.73
CA ILE A 55 7.37 9.48 6.64
C ILE A 55 8.81 9.06 6.87
N GLU A 56 9.59 9.16 5.79
CA GLU A 56 11.01 8.82 5.79
C GLU A 56 11.81 9.94 6.47
N ARG A 57 12.62 9.58 7.47
CA ARG A 57 13.59 10.48 8.10
C ARG A 57 14.98 9.86 7.99
N PRO A 58 16.07 10.66 8.09
CA PRO A 58 17.44 10.19 7.82
C PRO A 58 17.94 8.97 8.63
N SER A 59 17.22 8.54 9.68
CA SER A 59 17.59 7.38 10.52
C SER A 59 16.41 6.61 11.11
N GLU A 60 15.17 7.02 10.82
CA GLU A 60 13.97 6.38 11.35
C GLU A 60 12.77 6.63 10.45
N TRP A 61 11.82 5.70 10.46
CA TRP A 61 10.52 5.90 9.84
C TRP A 61 9.50 6.30 10.89
N SER A 62 8.61 7.24 10.54
CA SER A 62 7.36 7.44 11.27
C SER A 62 6.21 6.85 10.49
N PHE A 63 5.38 6.08 11.19
CA PHE A 63 4.11 5.59 10.66
C PHE A 63 2.97 6.40 11.26
N TYR A 64 2.04 6.84 10.42
CA TYR A 64 0.79 7.50 10.82
C TYR A 64 -0.38 6.85 10.10
N SER A 65 -1.57 6.88 10.69
CA SER A 65 -2.78 6.44 10.00
C SER A 65 -3.94 7.39 10.24
N SER A 66 -4.79 7.59 9.25
CA SER A 66 -6.01 8.39 9.42
C SER A 66 -7.23 7.62 8.89
N PRO A 67 -8.44 7.88 9.42
CA PRO A 67 -9.65 7.37 8.79
C PRO A 67 -9.68 7.76 7.31
N GLN A 68 -9.92 6.79 6.42
CA GLN A 68 -10.18 7.10 5.02
C GLN A 68 -11.63 7.59 4.92
N PRO A 69 -11.89 8.84 4.51
CA PRO A 69 -13.25 9.35 4.42
C PRO A 69 -14.06 8.50 3.45
N ALA A 70 -15.21 8.01 3.90
CA ALA A 70 -16.23 7.51 3.00
C ALA A 70 -16.90 8.75 2.40
N LEU A 71 -16.55 9.09 1.17
CA LEU A 71 -17.25 10.15 0.45
C LEU A 71 -18.66 9.64 0.15
N GLU A 72 -19.64 10.12 0.92
CA GLU A 72 -21.04 9.80 0.65
C GLU A 72 -21.37 10.22 -0.77
N ARG A 73 -22.09 9.39 -1.52
CA ARG A 73 -22.73 9.81 -2.77
C ARG A 73 -23.70 10.93 -2.41
N PRO A 74 -23.45 12.20 -2.76
CA PRO A 74 -24.43 13.23 -2.48
C PRO A 74 -25.68 12.88 -3.29
N GLY A 75 -26.85 12.89 -2.65
CA GLY A 75 -28.09 12.93 -3.40
C GLY A 75 -28.10 14.23 -4.21
N ASN A 76 -27.88 14.13 -5.53
CA ASN A 76 -28.32 15.04 -6.60
C ASN A 76 -28.23 16.58 -6.40
N GLU A 77 -27.46 17.08 -5.45
CA GLU A 77 -27.08 18.49 -5.31
C GLU A 77 -25.61 18.68 -5.71
N TRP A 78 -25.40 19.37 -6.82
CA TRP A 78 -24.10 19.89 -7.26
C TRP A 78 -23.60 20.92 -6.25
N ARG A 79 -22.86 20.49 -5.23
CA ARG A 79 -22.12 21.41 -4.36
C ARG A 79 -20.71 21.57 -4.90
N PHE A 80 -20.50 22.62 -5.71
CA PHE A 80 -19.22 23.34 -5.70
C PHE A 80 -19.10 24.07 -4.35
N ASN A 81 -18.97 23.32 -3.26
CA ASN A 81 -18.53 23.88 -2.00
C ASN A 81 -17.28 23.11 -1.59
N SER A 82 -16.18 23.84 -1.59
CA SER A 82 -14.87 23.51 -1.06
C SER A 82 -14.93 23.23 0.44
N SER A 83 -15.67 22.20 0.87
CA SER A 83 -15.53 21.69 2.22
C SER A 83 -14.23 20.89 2.28
N SER A 84 -13.15 21.53 2.71
CA SER A 84 -11.93 20.81 3.09
C SER A 84 -12.25 19.95 4.30
N LEU A 85 -12.42 18.65 4.09
CA LEU A 85 -12.45 17.71 5.19
C LEU A 85 -11.07 17.75 5.86
N VAL A 86 -11.04 17.92 7.16
CA VAL A 86 -9.81 17.90 7.95
C VAL A 86 -9.79 16.61 8.73
N VAL A 87 -8.72 15.83 8.58
CA VAL A 87 -8.54 14.57 9.28
C VAL A 87 -7.21 14.59 10.01
N THR A 88 -7.25 14.33 11.31
CA THR A 88 -6.03 14.20 12.12
C THR A 88 -5.43 12.80 11.93
N ALA A 89 -4.14 12.74 11.65
CA ALA A 89 -3.40 11.50 11.61
C ALA A 89 -3.22 10.94 13.04
N ASP A 90 -3.78 9.76 13.28
CA ASP A 90 -3.59 9.01 14.51
C ASP A 90 -2.24 8.29 14.51
N SER A 91 -1.74 8.08 15.73
CA SER A 91 -0.65 7.15 16.09
C SER A 91 0.68 7.37 15.36
N GLN A 92 1.64 8.01 16.03
CA GLN A 92 3.04 7.87 15.66
C GLN A 92 3.60 6.58 16.26
N ILE A 93 4.08 5.68 15.41
CA ILE A 93 4.92 4.56 15.85
C ILE A 93 6.28 4.69 15.17
N LYS A 94 7.35 4.55 15.95
CA LYS A 94 8.72 4.57 15.45
C LYS A 94 9.11 3.20 14.89
N SER A 95 9.91 3.19 13.82
CA SER A 95 10.45 1.96 13.28
C SER A 95 11.29 1.17 14.31
N PRO A 96 11.33 -0.16 14.18
CA PRO A 96 12.08 -1.02 15.12
C PRO A 96 13.62 -0.94 15.00
N GLY A 97 14.15 -0.10 14.12
CA GLY A 97 15.57 0.11 13.90
C GLY A 97 15.84 1.10 12.78
N ASP A 98 17.10 1.12 12.35
CA ASP A 98 17.55 1.77 11.12
C ASP A 98 17.10 0.86 9.96
N MET A 99 16.14 1.35 9.18
CA MET A 99 15.48 0.60 8.11
C MET A 99 15.95 1.16 6.78
N ASP A 100 16.25 0.29 5.81
CA ASP A 100 16.49 0.73 4.43
C ASP A 100 15.27 1.49 3.88
N SER A 101 15.49 2.30 2.84
CA SER A 101 14.43 3.12 2.25
C SER A 101 13.34 2.31 1.52
N GLU A 102 13.59 1.03 1.25
CA GLU A 102 12.70 0.18 0.45
C GLU A 102 11.88 -0.79 1.32
N CYS A 103 10.55 -0.71 1.19
CA CYS A 103 9.60 -1.66 1.76
C CYS A 103 8.54 -2.08 0.75
N CYS A 104 7.91 -3.23 0.98
CA CYS A 104 6.76 -3.64 0.19
C CYS A 104 5.54 -2.79 0.54
N ARG A 105 4.61 -2.64 -0.42
CA ARG A 105 3.26 -2.12 -0.13
C ARG A 105 2.63 -2.93 1.01
N PRO A 106 1.86 -2.29 1.92
CA PRO A 106 1.12 -3.01 2.95
C PRO A 106 0.18 -4.04 2.34
N VAL A 107 0.13 -5.24 2.92
CA VAL A 107 -0.81 -6.30 2.53
C VAL A 107 -1.42 -6.90 3.78
N SER A 108 -2.76 -6.95 3.84
CA SER A 108 -3.52 -7.50 4.96
C SER A 108 -3.11 -6.95 6.34
N GLY A 109 -2.75 -5.67 6.39
CA GLY A 109 -2.34 -4.97 7.62
C GLY A 109 -0.88 -5.16 8.03
N PHE A 110 -0.04 -5.78 7.20
CA PHE A 110 1.39 -5.97 7.46
C PHE A 110 2.25 -5.35 6.38
N ILE A 111 3.49 -5.01 6.76
CA ILE A 111 4.51 -4.45 5.89
C ILE A 111 5.72 -5.37 5.95
N TYR A 112 6.31 -5.68 4.81
CA TYR A 112 7.57 -6.41 4.74
C TYR A 112 8.73 -5.46 4.47
N PHE A 113 9.75 -5.55 5.30
CA PHE A 113 11.03 -4.88 5.14
C PHE A 113 12.09 -5.94 4.81
N PRO A 114 12.71 -5.90 3.62
CA PRO A 114 13.73 -6.88 3.25
C PRO A 114 14.98 -6.78 4.12
N ASN A 115 15.31 -5.57 4.56
CA ASN A 115 16.56 -5.25 5.23
C ASN A 115 16.33 -4.31 6.40
N VAL A 116 16.47 -4.83 7.63
CA VAL A 116 16.48 -4.03 8.86
C VAL A 116 17.81 -4.21 9.57
N HIS A 117 18.48 -3.10 9.87
CA HIS A 117 19.75 -3.12 10.59
C HIS A 117 19.51 -3.23 12.10
N THR A 118 19.95 -4.32 12.69
CA THR A 118 19.85 -4.53 14.14
C THR A 118 21.12 -4.04 14.86
N LYS A 119 20.96 -3.34 15.98
CA LYS A 119 22.07 -2.79 16.77
C LYS A 119 22.84 -3.83 17.62
N LYS A 120 22.43 -5.11 17.62
CA LYS A 120 23.01 -6.14 18.49
C LYS A 120 24.06 -6.98 17.73
N ARG A 121 25.35 -6.75 18.06
CA ARG A 121 26.56 -7.50 17.62
C ARG A 121 26.79 -7.53 16.10
N GLY A 122 27.46 -6.51 15.58
CA GLY A 122 27.76 -6.37 14.16
C GLY A 122 26.53 -5.94 13.34
N LYS A 123 26.74 -5.32 12.18
CA LYS A 123 25.63 -4.94 11.28
C LYS A 123 25.02 -6.21 10.67
N ILE A 124 24.12 -6.86 11.40
CA ILE A 124 23.31 -7.97 10.88
C ILE A 124 22.02 -7.38 10.33
N THR A 125 21.82 -7.58 9.04
CA THR A 125 20.58 -7.26 8.35
C THR A 125 19.67 -8.47 8.34
N VAL A 126 18.45 -8.29 8.83
CA VAL A 126 17.41 -9.32 8.83
C VAL A 126 16.14 -8.81 8.15
N PRO A 127 15.43 -9.66 7.40
CA PRO A 127 14.09 -9.34 6.93
C PRO A 127 13.11 -9.29 8.11
N VAL A 128 12.15 -8.37 8.05
CA VAL A 128 11.19 -8.11 9.12
C VAL A 128 9.79 -7.95 8.55
N VAL A 129 8.81 -8.55 9.23
CA VAL A 129 7.39 -8.21 9.06
C VAL A 129 6.98 -7.28 10.17
N TYR A 130 6.42 -6.15 9.82
CA TYR A 130 5.99 -5.10 10.73
C TYR A 130 4.47 -4.91 10.67
N ASN A 131 3.85 -4.76 11.84
CA ASN A 131 2.44 -4.42 11.99
C ASN A 131 2.33 -2.94 12.42
N PRO A 132 1.96 -2.02 11.50
CA PRO A 132 1.84 -0.60 11.80
C PRO A 132 0.69 -0.27 12.76
N SER A 133 -0.30 -1.16 12.92
CA SER A 133 -1.44 -0.94 13.82
C SER A 133 -1.08 -1.22 15.29
N THR A 134 -0.13 -2.13 15.53
CA THR A 134 0.30 -2.52 16.89
C THR A 134 1.71 -2.09 17.24
N GLY A 135 2.51 -1.69 16.24
CA GLY A 135 3.93 -1.40 16.38
C GLY A 135 4.81 -2.63 16.61
N GLN A 136 4.23 -3.83 16.52
CA GLN A 136 4.95 -5.07 16.71
C GLN A 136 5.64 -5.51 15.42
N TYR A 137 6.76 -6.22 15.55
CA TYR A 137 7.48 -6.78 14.43
C TYR A 137 8.05 -8.16 14.76
N THR A 138 8.28 -8.94 13.72
CA THR A 138 8.91 -10.26 13.81
C THR A 138 10.02 -10.36 12.78
N SER A 139 11.22 -10.74 13.23
CA SER A 139 12.33 -11.07 12.35
C SER A 139 12.08 -12.40 11.65
N LEU A 140 12.33 -12.43 10.35
CA LEU A 140 12.23 -13.62 9.53
C LEU A 140 13.62 -14.27 9.35
N PRO A 141 13.69 -15.56 9.01
CA PRO A 141 14.95 -16.24 8.78
C PRO A 141 15.84 -15.50 7.78
N GLN A 142 17.10 -15.31 8.15
CA GLN A 142 18.07 -14.67 7.29
C GLN A 142 18.29 -15.53 6.04
N ARG A 143 18.47 -14.87 4.89
CA ARG A 143 18.88 -15.54 3.66
C ARG A 143 20.27 -16.15 3.83
N THR A 144 20.46 -17.36 3.32
CA THR A 144 21.79 -17.99 3.22
C THR A 144 22.70 -17.27 2.20
N MET A 145 22.15 -16.35 1.39
CA MET A 145 22.87 -15.62 0.35
C MET A 145 23.49 -14.33 0.91
N ARG A 146 24.83 -14.23 0.89
CA ARG A 146 25.55 -12.95 1.04
C ARG A 146 25.38 -12.13 -0.24
N THR A 147 24.28 -11.41 -0.40
CA THR A 147 24.13 -10.44 -1.49
C THR A 147 24.32 -9.04 -0.95
N THR A 148 25.03 -8.20 -1.71
CA THR A 148 25.09 -6.76 -1.45
C THR A 148 23.69 -6.14 -1.63
N PHE A 149 23.42 -5.10 -0.84
CA PHE A 149 22.11 -4.51 -0.62
C PHE A 149 21.43 -3.88 -1.85
N ARG A 150 22.14 -3.71 -2.98
CA ARG A 150 21.72 -2.84 -4.09
C ARG A 150 20.89 -3.50 -5.19
N PHE A 151 20.58 -4.79 -5.06
CA PHE A 151 20.13 -5.60 -6.19
C PHE A 151 19.02 -6.59 -5.81
N ILE A 152 18.08 -6.18 -4.96
CA ILE A 152 16.90 -7.00 -4.64
C ILE A 152 15.62 -6.21 -4.73
N GLN A 153 14.60 -6.79 -5.34
CA GLN A 153 13.24 -6.29 -5.27
C GLN A 153 12.37 -7.31 -4.55
N SER A 154 11.62 -6.86 -3.54
CA SER A 154 10.70 -7.70 -2.79
C SER A 154 9.25 -7.25 -3.00
N LEU A 155 8.37 -8.22 -3.14
CA LEU A 155 6.94 -8.02 -3.29
C LEU A 155 6.22 -8.93 -2.29
N LEU A 156 5.32 -8.36 -1.49
CA LEU A 156 4.53 -9.10 -0.51
C LEU A 156 3.19 -9.49 -1.11
N GLY A 157 2.84 -10.76 -1.01
CA GLY A 157 1.54 -11.31 -1.37
C GLY A 157 0.86 -12.01 -0.19
N TYR A 158 -0.47 -12.08 -0.21
CA TYR A 158 -1.27 -12.75 0.80
C TYR A 158 -2.35 -13.57 0.12
N ASP A 159 -2.42 -14.86 0.47
CA ASP A 159 -3.52 -15.72 0.11
C ASP A 159 -4.62 -15.65 1.19
N PRO A 160 -5.81 -15.10 0.86
CA PRO A 160 -6.90 -15.02 1.83
C PRO A 160 -7.55 -16.36 2.19
N ILE A 161 -7.35 -17.42 1.39
CA ILE A 161 -7.97 -18.74 1.65
C ILE A 161 -7.12 -19.55 2.63
N ASP A 162 -5.84 -19.79 2.32
CA ASP A 162 -4.95 -20.52 3.24
C ASP A 162 -4.39 -19.61 4.35
N LYS A 163 -4.76 -18.31 4.32
CA LYS A 163 -4.33 -17.27 5.27
C LYS A 163 -2.79 -17.20 5.39
N GLN A 164 -2.10 -17.36 4.26
CA GLN A 164 -0.65 -17.48 4.17
C GLN A 164 -0.04 -16.31 3.41
N PHE A 165 1.11 -15.82 3.89
CA PHE A 165 1.88 -14.78 3.21
C PHE A 165 3.02 -15.39 2.42
N LYS A 166 3.30 -14.81 1.26
CA LYS A 166 4.52 -15.08 0.51
C LYS A 166 5.21 -13.80 0.11
N VAL A 167 6.53 -13.78 0.21
CA VAL A 167 7.37 -12.72 -0.37
C VAL A 167 8.05 -13.29 -1.58
N LEU A 168 7.76 -12.67 -2.74
CA LEU A 168 8.49 -12.90 -3.97
C LEU A 168 9.68 -11.94 -3.99
N LEU A 169 10.88 -12.49 -3.94
CA LEU A 169 12.12 -11.73 -3.95
C LEU A 169 12.88 -12.03 -5.23
N TYR A 170 13.13 -10.99 -6.01
CA TYR A 170 13.97 -11.07 -7.20
C TYR A 170 15.39 -10.63 -6.88
N ASN A 171 16.37 -11.44 -7.30
CA ASN A 171 17.79 -11.16 -7.15
C ASN A 171 18.35 -10.78 -8.53
N TYR A 172 18.77 -9.53 -8.70
CA TYR A 172 19.29 -9.04 -9.99
C TYR A 172 20.69 -9.61 -10.31
N ASP A 173 21.53 -9.91 -9.33
CA ASP A 173 22.87 -10.49 -9.57
C ASP A 173 22.80 -11.89 -10.17
N LYS A 174 21.82 -12.66 -9.70
CA LYS A 174 21.66 -14.08 -10.07
C LYS A 174 20.51 -14.31 -11.05
N CYS A 175 19.76 -13.26 -11.39
CA CYS A 175 18.55 -13.32 -12.20
C CYS A 175 17.61 -14.45 -11.76
N VAL A 176 17.27 -14.55 -10.46
CA VAL A 176 16.42 -15.62 -9.91
C VAL A 176 15.43 -15.12 -8.89
N TYR A 177 14.24 -15.73 -8.89
CA TYR A 177 13.24 -15.53 -7.85
C TYR A 177 13.45 -16.48 -6.67
N HIS A 178 13.23 -15.96 -5.47
CA HIS A 178 13.10 -16.70 -4.23
C HIS A 178 11.73 -16.43 -3.63
N ILE A 179 11.16 -17.45 -3.00
CA ILE A 179 9.90 -17.35 -2.29
C ILE A 179 10.16 -17.62 -0.81
N LEU A 180 9.80 -16.64 0.01
CA LEU A 180 9.63 -16.86 1.45
C LEU A 180 8.16 -17.08 1.73
N THR A 181 7.82 -18.14 2.45
CA THR A 181 6.46 -18.40 2.92
C THR A 181 6.39 -18.23 4.44
N PHE A 182 5.36 -17.56 4.96
CA PHE A 182 5.14 -17.36 6.41
C PHE A 182 3.66 -17.12 6.76
N GLY A 183 3.36 -17.00 8.06
CA GLY A 183 2.04 -16.65 8.59
C GLY A 183 1.13 -17.85 8.90
N ALA A 184 1.21 -18.92 8.10
CA ALA A 184 0.62 -20.22 8.38
C ALA A 184 1.64 -21.33 8.03
N GLY A 185 1.91 -22.22 8.99
CA GLY A 185 2.88 -23.31 8.83
C GLY A 185 4.34 -22.90 9.05
N LYS A 186 5.27 -23.66 8.47
CA LYS A 186 6.71 -23.49 8.67
C LYS A 186 7.24 -22.34 7.81
N ILE A 187 7.92 -21.39 8.45
CA ILE A 187 8.62 -20.32 7.74
C ILE A 187 9.80 -20.91 6.98
N SER A 188 9.85 -20.71 5.66
CA SER A 188 10.93 -21.25 4.84
C SER A 188 11.17 -20.43 3.57
N TRP A 189 12.45 -20.35 3.20
CA TRP A 189 12.90 -19.86 1.91
C TRP A 189 13.08 -21.02 0.95
N ARG A 190 12.73 -20.78 -0.32
CA ARG A 190 13.12 -21.67 -1.42
C ARG A 190 13.35 -20.86 -2.69
N LYS A 191 14.17 -21.40 -3.59
CA LYS A 191 14.37 -20.87 -4.94
C LYS A 191 13.19 -21.30 -5.82
N MET A 192 12.81 -20.48 -6.79
CA MET A 192 11.93 -20.93 -7.86
C MET A 192 12.69 -21.84 -8.83
N ASP A 193 12.01 -22.86 -9.35
CA ASP A 193 12.65 -23.90 -10.16
C ASP A 193 12.88 -23.51 -11.62
N TYR A 194 12.23 -22.44 -12.09
CA TYR A 194 12.38 -21.94 -13.46
C TYR A 194 13.16 -20.62 -13.51
N GLU A 195 13.76 -20.36 -14.67
CA GLU A 195 14.49 -19.13 -14.94
C GLU A 195 13.52 -17.97 -15.24
N PRO A 196 13.65 -16.83 -14.55
CA PRO A 196 12.88 -15.63 -14.86
C PRO A 196 13.12 -15.19 -16.30
N THR A 197 12.05 -14.87 -17.01
CA THR A 197 12.12 -14.25 -18.35
C THR A 197 12.00 -12.73 -18.29
N HIS A 198 11.48 -12.21 -17.17
CA HIS A 198 11.26 -10.78 -16.94
C HIS A 198 11.72 -10.41 -15.54
N GLU A 199 12.36 -9.24 -15.43
CA GLU A 199 12.66 -8.63 -14.16
C GLU A 199 11.47 -7.77 -13.70
N PRO A 200 11.15 -7.78 -12.38
CA PRO A 200 10.15 -6.88 -11.87
C PRO A 200 10.71 -5.45 -11.86
N LEU A 201 9.81 -4.48 -11.99
CA LEU A 201 10.05 -3.06 -11.80
C LEU A 201 9.44 -2.60 -10.49
N TYR A 202 9.94 -1.49 -9.95
CA TYR A 202 9.46 -0.89 -8.72
C TYR A 202 7.93 -0.82 -8.69
N GLN A 203 7.35 -1.28 -7.57
CA GLN A 203 5.90 -1.33 -7.26
C GLN A 203 5.18 -2.59 -7.75
N GLY A 204 4.66 -3.36 -6.79
CA GLY A 204 3.67 -4.40 -7.03
C GLY A 204 2.53 -4.29 -6.02
N ILE A 205 1.38 -4.87 -6.36
CA ILE A 205 0.15 -4.86 -5.57
C ILE A 205 -0.41 -6.27 -5.46
N CYS A 206 -0.96 -6.63 -4.30
CA CYS A 206 -1.63 -7.91 -4.09
C CYS A 206 -3.15 -7.67 -4.05
N ILE A 207 -3.88 -8.27 -4.99
CA ILE A 207 -5.33 -8.16 -5.11
C ILE A 207 -5.91 -9.58 -5.12
N ASN A 208 -6.77 -9.90 -4.16
CA ASN A 208 -7.49 -11.18 -4.09
C ASN A 208 -6.60 -12.45 -4.23
N GLY A 209 -5.42 -12.45 -3.63
CA GLY A 209 -4.50 -13.59 -3.69
C GLY A 209 -3.59 -13.62 -4.92
N ILE A 210 -3.68 -12.64 -5.82
CA ILE A 210 -2.79 -12.51 -6.97
C ILE A 210 -1.89 -11.29 -6.75
N LEU A 211 -0.59 -11.52 -6.85
CA LEU A 211 0.44 -10.50 -6.80
C LEU A 211 0.74 -10.02 -8.22
N TYR A 212 0.58 -8.72 -8.45
CA TYR A 212 0.85 -8.06 -9.72
C TYR A 212 2.04 -7.13 -9.58
N CYS A 213 2.93 -7.11 -10.57
CA CYS A 213 3.95 -6.08 -10.70
C CYS A 213 4.19 -5.73 -12.16
N LEU A 214 4.65 -4.50 -12.41
CA LEU A 214 5.19 -4.16 -13.72
C LEU A 214 6.50 -4.91 -13.90
N ALA A 215 6.70 -5.48 -15.08
CA ALA A 215 7.89 -6.26 -15.39
C ALA A 215 8.39 -5.95 -16.80
N ARG A 216 9.70 -6.09 -17.00
CA ARG A 216 10.37 -5.88 -18.27
C ARG A 216 11.10 -7.15 -18.69
N ALA A 217 10.93 -7.55 -19.95
CA ALA A 217 11.74 -8.62 -20.54
C ALA A 217 13.18 -8.14 -20.74
N TYR A 218 14.17 -9.00 -20.53
CA TYR A 218 15.57 -8.59 -20.75
C TYR A 218 15.80 -8.15 -22.19
N GLY A 219 16.23 -6.90 -22.37
CA GLY A 219 16.60 -6.35 -23.68
C GLY A 219 15.43 -6.05 -24.63
N MET A 220 14.17 -6.06 -24.18
CA MET A 220 13.00 -5.86 -25.06
C MET A 220 11.98 -4.90 -24.45
N ASP A 221 11.37 -4.09 -25.33
CA ASP A 221 10.06 -3.46 -25.15
C ASP A 221 8.97 -4.40 -25.74
N PRO A 222 7.74 -4.43 -25.19
CA PRO A 222 7.14 -3.50 -24.23
C PRO A 222 7.15 -3.98 -22.76
N LEU A 223 6.76 -3.09 -21.84
CA LEU A 223 6.37 -3.45 -20.47
C LEU A 223 5.27 -4.52 -20.48
N ARG A 224 5.20 -5.30 -19.40
CA ARG A 224 4.14 -6.27 -19.14
C ARG A 224 3.73 -6.20 -17.68
N VAL A 225 2.55 -6.73 -17.36
CA VAL A 225 2.19 -7.00 -15.96
C VAL A 225 2.50 -8.46 -15.66
N ALA A 226 3.48 -8.70 -14.80
CA ALA A 226 3.73 -10.03 -14.25
C ALA A 226 2.69 -10.32 -13.16
N CYS A 227 2.11 -11.51 -13.22
CA CYS A 227 1.11 -12.00 -12.30
C CYS A 227 1.65 -13.24 -11.60
N PHE A 228 1.42 -13.34 -10.29
CA PHE A 228 1.82 -14.47 -9.47
C PHE A 228 0.67 -14.83 -8.52
N ASP A 229 0.06 -16.00 -8.72
CA ASP A 229 -0.92 -16.55 -7.78
C ASP A 229 -0.20 -16.98 -6.51
N VAL A 230 -0.53 -16.34 -5.38
CA VAL A 230 0.15 -16.58 -4.11
C VAL A 230 -0.07 -18.02 -3.63
N ARG A 231 -1.23 -18.62 -3.88
CA ARG A 231 -1.51 -19.98 -3.43
C ARG A 231 -0.85 -21.00 -4.35
N SER A 232 -1.19 -20.97 -5.63
CA SER A 232 -0.74 -21.98 -6.60
C SER A 232 0.69 -21.75 -7.10
N GLU A 233 1.25 -20.57 -6.83
CA GLU A 233 2.59 -20.14 -7.25
C GLU A 233 2.80 -20.16 -8.76
N LYS A 234 1.68 -20.14 -9.50
CA LYS A 234 1.67 -20.02 -10.95
C LYS A 234 1.97 -18.57 -11.32
N HIS A 235 2.77 -18.42 -12.37
CA HIS A 235 3.11 -17.12 -12.93
C HIS A 235 2.60 -17.03 -14.36
N TRP A 236 2.18 -15.84 -14.75
CA TRP A 236 1.82 -15.53 -16.14
C TRP A 236 2.00 -14.02 -16.37
N PHE A 237 1.84 -13.59 -17.62
CA PHE A 237 2.01 -12.19 -18.00
C PHE A 237 0.76 -11.69 -18.73
N LEU A 238 0.42 -10.43 -18.47
CA LEU A 238 -0.56 -9.68 -19.24
C LEU A 238 0.18 -8.69 -20.15
N ASP A 239 -0.21 -8.64 -21.42
CA ASP A 239 0.34 -7.68 -22.36
C ASP A 239 -0.20 -6.27 -22.08
N THR A 240 0.68 -5.26 -22.16
CA THR A 240 0.33 -3.85 -22.03
C THR A 240 0.54 -3.09 -23.34
N GLN A 241 0.44 -3.78 -24.49
CA GLN A 241 0.72 -3.20 -25.81
C GLN A 241 -0.19 -1.99 -26.12
N SER A 242 -1.40 -1.95 -25.57
CA SER A 242 -2.32 -0.81 -25.70
C SER A 242 -1.96 0.40 -24.86
N MET A 243 -0.94 0.32 -23.98
CA MET A 243 -0.63 1.35 -22.98
C MET A 243 0.59 2.21 -23.38
N SER A 244 0.78 2.40 -24.69
CA SER A 244 2.06 2.68 -25.38
C SER A 244 2.69 4.08 -25.22
N GLU A 245 2.61 4.72 -24.05
CA GLU A 245 3.25 6.04 -23.83
C GLU A 245 4.43 5.97 -22.82
N SER A 246 5.64 5.72 -23.36
CA SER A 246 6.96 6.03 -22.78
C SER A 246 7.39 5.30 -21.49
N LEU A 247 8.58 4.68 -21.55
CA LEU A 247 9.31 4.01 -20.47
C LEU A 247 9.74 4.90 -19.29
N ARG A 248 9.47 6.21 -19.33
CA ARG A 248 9.91 7.19 -18.32
C ARG A 248 8.78 7.75 -17.46
N SER A 249 7.58 7.24 -17.65
CA SER A 249 6.34 7.77 -17.11
C SER A 249 5.93 7.08 -15.80
N PRO A 250 5.29 7.78 -14.84
CA PRO A 250 4.85 7.17 -13.59
C PRO A 250 3.62 6.28 -13.85
N TYR A 251 3.87 5.02 -14.18
CA TYR A 251 2.83 3.99 -14.12
C TYR A 251 2.66 3.53 -12.68
N ARG A 252 1.41 3.31 -12.28
CA ARG A 252 1.11 2.71 -10.97
C ARG A 252 0.01 1.67 -11.09
N LEU A 253 0.21 0.55 -10.41
CA LEU A 253 -0.82 -0.47 -10.25
C LEU A 253 -1.73 -0.09 -9.07
N ILE A 254 -3.03 -0.21 -9.27
CA ILE A 254 -4.07 0.08 -8.27
C ILE A 254 -5.08 -1.06 -8.19
N ASP A 255 -5.68 -1.23 -7.02
CA ASP A 255 -6.89 -2.05 -6.87
C ASP A 255 -8.08 -1.13 -7.16
N TYR A 256 -8.71 -1.32 -8.31
CA TYR A 256 -9.86 -0.56 -8.73
C TYR A 256 -11.12 -1.42 -8.58
N MET A 257 -11.77 -1.30 -7.42
CA MET A 257 -12.99 -2.04 -7.08
C MET A 257 -12.83 -3.57 -7.18
N GLY A 258 -11.71 -4.11 -6.71
CA GLY A 258 -11.37 -5.54 -6.72
C GLY A 258 -10.77 -6.02 -8.04
N LYS A 259 -10.53 -5.12 -9.00
CA LYS A 259 -9.92 -5.41 -10.30
C LYS A 259 -8.56 -4.74 -10.41
N LEU A 260 -7.67 -5.34 -11.19
CA LEU A 260 -6.40 -4.72 -11.52
C LEU A 260 -6.62 -3.47 -12.37
N GLY A 261 -6.18 -2.33 -11.86
CA GLY A 261 -6.07 -1.08 -12.59
C GLY A 261 -4.61 -0.71 -12.81
N VAL A 262 -4.33 -0.06 -13.94
CA VAL A 262 -3.06 0.64 -14.17
C VAL A 262 -3.36 2.10 -14.47
N THR A 263 -2.65 2.99 -13.80
CA THR A 263 -2.77 4.43 -14.01
C THR A 263 -1.49 5.01 -14.57
N TYR A 264 -1.64 5.96 -15.47
CA TYR A 264 -0.59 6.87 -15.89
C TYR A 264 -1.11 8.30 -15.71
N TRP A 265 -0.28 9.20 -15.19
CA TRP A 265 -0.64 10.60 -15.10
C TRP A 265 0.50 11.51 -15.53
N ASN A 266 0.15 12.61 -16.17
CA ASN A 266 1.08 13.69 -16.49
C ASN A 266 0.40 15.04 -16.33
N TRP A 267 1.23 16.07 -16.16
CA TRP A 267 0.78 17.45 -16.16
C TRP A 267 0.63 17.95 -17.59
N GLN A 268 -0.51 18.54 -17.90
CA GLN A 268 -0.72 19.31 -19.11
C GLN A 268 -0.69 20.80 -18.80
N THR A 269 0.15 21.53 -19.53
CA THR A 269 0.27 22.99 -19.46
C THR A 269 -0.41 23.57 -20.69
N SER A 270 -1.67 24.00 -20.61
CA SER A 270 -2.30 24.79 -21.70
C SER A 270 -3.72 25.25 -21.34
N GLN A 271 -3.85 26.15 -20.38
CA GLN A 271 -5.03 27.01 -20.31
C GLN A 271 -4.56 28.48 -20.22
N PRO A 272 -5.28 29.44 -20.84
CA PRO A 272 -4.90 30.86 -20.82
C PRO A 272 -4.81 31.47 -19.41
N ASP A 273 -5.43 30.81 -18.42
CA ASP A 273 -5.49 31.22 -17.01
C ASP A 273 -4.27 30.74 -16.18
N GLY A 274 -3.36 29.96 -16.76
CA GLY A 274 -2.20 29.39 -16.06
C GLY A 274 -2.50 28.15 -15.22
N MET A 275 -3.73 27.62 -15.25
CA MET A 275 -4.13 26.45 -14.47
C MET A 275 -3.50 25.16 -15.01
N ARG A 276 -2.81 24.39 -14.14
CA ARG A 276 -2.27 23.06 -14.48
C ARG A 276 -3.35 21.99 -14.32
N ILE A 277 -3.49 21.13 -15.33
CA ILE A 277 -4.44 20.01 -15.33
C ILE A 277 -3.65 18.70 -15.35
N ILE A 278 -4.13 17.69 -14.62
CA ILE A 278 -3.57 16.35 -14.68
C ILE A 278 -4.35 15.55 -15.72
N ARG A 279 -3.68 15.09 -16.78
CA ARG A 279 -4.23 14.04 -17.64
C ARG A 279 -3.97 12.71 -16.96
N LEU A 280 -5.03 12.02 -16.59
CA LEU A 280 -4.99 10.71 -15.95
C LEU A 280 -5.57 9.66 -16.90
N ASN A 281 -4.74 8.72 -17.33
CA ASN A 281 -5.17 7.52 -18.03
C ASN A 281 -5.37 6.39 -17.00
N LEU A 282 -6.50 5.70 -17.10
CA LEU A 282 -6.84 4.53 -16.31
C LEU A 282 -7.17 3.37 -17.25
N TRP A 283 -6.42 2.27 -17.11
CA TRP A 283 -6.75 0.98 -17.72
C TRP A 283 -7.22 0.01 -16.65
N VAL A 284 -8.42 -0.57 -16.80
CA VAL A 284 -8.97 -1.57 -15.87
C VAL A 284 -9.11 -2.90 -16.59
N LEU A 285 -8.56 -3.96 -16.00
CA LEU A 285 -8.66 -5.32 -16.52
C LEU A 285 -10.08 -5.84 -16.32
N LYS A 286 -10.81 -6.10 -17.41
CA LYS A 286 -12.18 -6.62 -17.35
C LYS A 286 -12.24 -8.14 -17.30
N ASP A 287 -11.40 -8.79 -18.10
CA ASP A 287 -11.36 -10.23 -18.31
C ASP A 287 -9.90 -10.67 -18.39
N VAL A 288 -9.45 -11.45 -17.41
CA VAL A 288 -8.06 -11.90 -17.29
C VAL A 288 -7.71 -12.91 -18.38
N GLU A 289 -8.65 -13.79 -18.76
CA GLU A 289 -8.41 -14.86 -19.72
C GLU A 289 -8.31 -14.30 -21.14
N LYS A 290 -9.17 -13.33 -21.48
CA LYS A 290 -9.15 -12.63 -22.78
C LYS A 290 -8.17 -11.47 -22.83
N GLN A 291 -7.57 -11.10 -21.70
CA GLN A 291 -6.74 -9.90 -21.54
C GLN A 291 -7.44 -8.63 -22.05
N GLU A 292 -8.74 -8.50 -21.76
CA GLU A 292 -9.53 -7.35 -22.20
C GLU A 292 -9.39 -6.19 -21.20
N TRP A 293 -8.98 -5.02 -21.69
CA TRP A 293 -8.84 -3.80 -20.91
C TRP A 293 -9.88 -2.75 -21.30
N SER A 294 -10.46 -2.04 -20.32
CA SER A 294 -11.12 -0.75 -20.57
C SER A 294 -10.14 0.38 -20.32
N GLU A 295 -10.01 1.29 -21.27
CA GLU A 295 -9.30 2.56 -21.12
C GLU A 295 -10.29 3.71 -20.86
N ARG A 296 -9.92 4.59 -19.93
CA ARG A 296 -10.57 5.87 -19.70
C ARG A 296 -9.52 6.95 -19.49
N VAL A 297 -9.77 8.15 -19.98
CA VAL A 297 -8.89 9.31 -19.82
C VAL A 297 -9.66 10.42 -19.15
N PHE A 298 -9.07 11.01 -18.11
CA PHE A 298 -9.66 12.08 -17.31
C PHE A 298 -8.76 13.30 -17.29
N LEU A 299 -9.38 14.48 -17.19
CA LEU A 299 -8.70 15.75 -17.00
C LEU A 299 -8.98 16.24 -15.59
N VAL A 300 -8.15 15.79 -14.65
CA VAL A 300 -8.34 16.08 -13.22
C VAL A 300 -7.84 17.49 -12.94
N ARG A 301 -8.74 18.32 -12.42
CA ARG A 301 -8.43 19.68 -11.96
C ARG A 301 -8.13 19.64 -10.46
N PRO A 302 -6.87 19.85 -10.02
CA PRO A 302 -6.57 19.98 -8.61
C PRO A 302 -7.23 21.26 -8.08
N VAL A 303 -7.85 21.20 -6.90
CA VAL A 303 -8.61 22.31 -6.29
C VAL A 303 -7.69 23.39 -5.70
N VAL A 304 -6.45 23.54 -6.17
CA VAL A 304 -5.46 24.40 -5.50
C VAL A 304 -4.59 25.16 -6.49
N GLU A 305 -4.37 26.45 -6.19
CA GLU A 305 -3.20 27.25 -6.59
C GLU A 305 -1.97 26.82 -5.77
N CYS A 306 -1.64 25.52 -5.73
CA CYS A 306 -0.49 25.06 -4.94
C CYS A 306 0.75 25.15 -5.82
N GLU A 307 1.67 26.08 -5.55
CA GLU A 307 2.95 26.20 -6.27
C GLU A 307 3.83 24.92 -6.25
N LEU A 308 3.43 23.88 -5.51
CA LEU A 308 4.11 22.59 -5.31
C LEU A 308 3.52 21.43 -6.14
N PHE A 309 3.03 21.70 -7.34
CA PHE A 309 2.34 20.73 -8.20
C PHE A 309 3.18 19.48 -8.58
N ASP A 310 4.52 19.57 -8.58
CA ASP A 310 5.35 18.45 -9.05
C ASP A 310 5.44 17.29 -8.02
N ASP A 311 4.86 17.46 -6.82
CA ASP A 311 4.91 16.49 -5.72
C ASP A 311 3.64 15.63 -5.55
N LEU A 312 2.78 15.50 -6.56
CA LEU A 312 1.55 14.69 -6.47
C LEU A 312 1.70 13.32 -7.14
N SER A 313 1.33 12.24 -6.42
CA SER A 313 1.24 10.89 -6.98
C SER A 313 -0.13 10.25 -6.77
N VAL A 314 -0.60 9.48 -7.75
CA VAL A 314 -1.71 8.52 -7.53
C VAL A 314 -1.24 7.52 -6.48
N VAL A 315 -2.03 7.16 -5.47
CA VAL A 315 -1.62 6.22 -4.41
C VAL A 315 -2.46 4.94 -4.36
N GLY A 316 -3.63 4.97 -4.97
CA GLY A 316 -4.53 3.84 -5.15
C GLY A 316 -5.93 4.31 -5.53
N ALA A 317 -6.90 3.43 -5.36
CA ALA A 317 -8.31 3.80 -5.40
C ALA A 317 -9.01 3.30 -4.13
N THR A 318 -10.14 3.92 -3.80
CA THR A 318 -11.03 3.45 -2.74
C THR A 318 -11.87 2.26 -3.23
N ALA A 319 -12.45 1.51 -2.30
CA ALA A 319 -13.42 0.46 -2.63
C ALA A 319 -14.63 0.95 -3.44
N THR A 320 -14.96 2.25 -3.38
CA THR A 320 -16.05 2.90 -4.12
C THR A 320 -15.63 3.45 -5.48
N GLY A 321 -14.34 3.37 -5.84
CA GLY A 321 -13.82 3.71 -7.16
C GLY A 321 -13.30 5.15 -7.31
N GLU A 322 -13.16 5.91 -6.21
CA GLU A 322 -12.42 7.18 -6.24
C GLU A 322 -10.92 6.92 -6.36
N ILE A 323 -10.26 7.63 -7.27
CA ILE A 323 -8.81 7.58 -7.47
C ILE A 323 -8.19 8.57 -6.49
N VAL A 324 -7.25 8.09 -5.67
CA VAL A 324 -6.67 8.89 -4.60
C VAL A 324 -5.30 9.39 -5.03
N PHE A 325 -5.08 10.69 -4.86
CA PHE A 325 -3.78 11.34 -5.02
C PHE A 325 -3.26 11.83 -3.67
N SER A 326 -1.95 11.76 -3.46
CA SER A 326 -1.29 12.28 -2.26
C SER A 326 -0.12 13.15 -2.62
N MET A 327 0.12 14.18 -1.80
CA MET A 327 1.41 14.85 -1.77
C MET A 327 2.51 13.86 -1.35
N ASN A 328 3.70 14.02 -1.93
CA ASN A 328 4.88 13.17 -1.72
C ASN A 328 5.83 13.71 -0.65
N SER A 329 5.54 14.89 -0.09
CA SER A 329 6.40 15.55 0.89
C SER A 329 5.57 16.16 2.02
N THR A 330 6.10 16.17 3.24
CA THR A 330 5.44 16.82 4.39
C THR A 330 5.50 18.34 4.22
N THR A 331 4.41 18.91 3.71
CA THR A 331 4.19 20.35 3.64
C THR A 331 3.12 20.75 4.64
N THR A 332 3.11 22.02 5.05
CA THR A 332 2.01 22.57 5.86
C THR A 332 1.31 23.64 5.03
N PRO A 333 0.08 23.40 4.54
CA PRO A 333 -0.77 22.21 4.74
C PRO A 333 -0.34 20.97 3.90
N PHE A 334 -0.72 19.77 4.35
CA PHE A 334 -0.59 18.51 3.60
C PHE A 334 -1.96 18.04 3.13
N TYR A 335 -2.07 17.64 1.86
CA TYR A 335 -3.34 17.24 1.26
C TYR A 335 -3.33 15.86 0.62
N VAL A 336 -4.49 15.21 0.71
CA VAL A 336 -4.90 14.04 -0.07
C VAL A 336 -6.12 14.44 -0.91
N PHE A 337 -6.17 14.01 -2.16
CA PHE A 337 -7.26 14.31 -3.07
C PHE A 337 -7.97 13.04 -3.50
N TYR A 338 -9.29 13.12 -3.60
CA TYR A 338 -10.15 12.04 -4.04
C TYR A 338 -10.85 12.47 -5.32
N PHE A 339 -10.41 11.92 -6.44
CA PHE A 339 -11.05 12.13 -7.73
C PHE A 339 -12.10 11.05 -7.96
N SER A 340 -13.35 11.44 -8.23
CA SER A 340 -14.41 10.51 -8.60
C SER A 340 -14.58 10.47 -10.11
N PRO A 341 -14.19 9.36 -10.79
CA PRO A 341 -14.34 9.23 -12.24
C PRO A 341 -15.79 9.34 -12.73
N GLU A 342 -16.75 8.88 -11.92
CA GLU A 342 -18.17 8.86 -12.27
C GLU A 342 -18.84 10.23 -12.09
N ARG A 343 -18.35 11.05 -11.16
CA ARG A 343 -18.88 12.40 -10.90
C ARG A 343 -18.08 13.51 -11.58
N ASP A 344 -16.87 13.19 -12.05
CA ASP A 344 -15.87 14.14 -12.52
C ASP A 344 -15.59 15.26 -11.49
N THR A 345 -15.55 14.89 -10.21
CA THR A 345 -15.31 15.80 -9.09
C THR A 345 -14.06 15.42 -8.34
N THR A 346 -13.29 16.42 -7.93
CA THR A 346 -12.13 16.24 -7.04
C THR A 346 -12.45 16.84 -5.67
N GLU A 347 -12.34 16.04 -4.63
CA GLU A 347 -12.44 16.49 -3.25
C GLU A 347 -11.05 16.54 -2.60
N ARG A 348 -10.84 17.56 -1.76
CA ARG A 348 -9.57 17.78 -1.05
C ARG A 348 -9.74 17.54 0.44
N VAL A 349 -8.81 16.79 1.01
CA VAL A 349 -8.75 16.46 2.43
C VAL A 349 -7.41 16.93 2.99
N GLU A 350 -7.46 17.80 4.01
CA GLU A 350 -6.27 18.19 4.77
C GLU A 350 -5.95 17.10 5.80
N ILE A 351 -4.69 16.66 5.83
CA ILE A 351 -4.21 15.73 6.84
C ILE A 351 -3.37 16.51 7.86
N GLN A 352 -3.86 16.55 9.10
CA GLN A 352 -3.16 17.17 10.21
C GLN A 352 -2.29 16.16 10.97
N GLY A 353 -1.28 16.64 11.68
CA GLY A 353 -0.33 15.84 12.46
C GLY A 353 1.08 15.78 11.87
N PHE A 354 1.32 16.47 10.74
CA PHE A 354 2.64 16.59 10.10
C PHE A 354 3.30 17.95 10.34
N GLU A 355 2.70 18.81 11.16
CA GLU A 355 3.16 20.20 11.38
C GLU A 355 4.46 20.27 12.19
N ALA A 356 4.81 19.20 12.90
CA ALA A 356 6.01 19.13 13.73
C ALA A 356 7.31 18.89 12.95
N PHE A 357 7.25 18.68 11.62
CA PHE A 357 8.43 18.48 10.80
C PHE A 357 9.01 19.83 10.36
N GLU A 358 10.21 20.16 10.85
CA GLU A 358 10.92 21.40 10.52
C GLU A 358 11.36 21.47 9.05
N ASN A 359 11.61 20.31 8.42
CA ASN A 359 12.04 20.20 7.03
C ASN A 359 11.13 19.22 6.26
N PRO A 360 10.90 19.44 4.95
CA PRO A 360 10.10 18.54 4.13
C PRO A 360 10.70 17.12 4.10
N CYS A 361 9.89 16.12 4.46
CA CYS A 361 10.24 14.70 4.48
C CYS A 361 9.42 13.95 3.42
N ASN A 362 9.99 12.92 2.80
CA ASN A 362 9.25 12.09 1.84
C ASN A 362 8.08 11.38 2.53
N VAL A 363 6.93 11.37 1.85
CA VAL A 363 5.70 10.73 2.31
C VAL A 363 5.28 9.65 1.32
N PHE A 364 5.13 8.42 1.83
CA PHE A 364 4.52 7.32 1.09
C PHE A 364 3.13 7.05 1.67
N THR A 365 2.11 7.21 0.85
CA THR A 365 0.71 7.03 1.25
C THR A 365 0.16 5.74 0.66
N PHE A 366 -0.59 4.99 1.47
CA PHE A 366 -1.29 3.79 1.08
C PHE A 366 -2.76 3.90 1.47
N VAL A 367 -3.63 3.63 0.51
CA VAL A 367 -5.08 3.53 0.71
C VAL A 367 -5.46 2.13 1.20
N ASP A 368 -6.68 2.01 1.71
CA ASP A 368 -7.30 0.73 2.08
C ASP A 368 -6.48 -0.08 3.11
N HIS A 369 -5.70 0.62 3.95
CA HIS A 369 -5.01 -0.03 5.05
C HIS A 369 -6.03 -0.56 6.06
N VAL A 370 -5.95 -1.86 6.32
CA VAL A 370 -6.71 -2.54 7.35
C VAL A 370 -5.87 -2.69 8.60
N GLU A 371 -6.43 -2.32 9.74
CA GLU A 371 -5.81 -2.57 11.03
C GLU A 371 -5.88 -4.05 11.37
N ASN A 372 -4.76 -4.61 11.85
CA ASN A 372 -4.69 -6.02 12.19
C ASN A 372 -4.16 -6.22 13.63
N GLN A 373 -4.86 -7.00 14.45
CA GLN A 373 -4.45 -7.36 15.81
C GLN A 373 -3.59 -8.63 15.87
N LYS A 374 -3.46 -9.36 14.75
CA LYS A 374 -2.70 -10.60 14.69
C LYS A 374 -1.22 -10.32 14.90
N PHE A 375 -0.60 -11.13 15.74
CA PHE A 375 0.85 -11.23 15.83
C PHE A 375 1.32 -12.37 14.92
N ILE A 376 2.31 -12.11 14.07
CA ILE A 376 2.91 -13.14 13.21
C ILE A 376 4.05 -13.74 14.02
N THR A 377 3.86 -14.97 14.53
CA THR A 377 4.90 -15.77 15.20
C THR A 377 5.49 -16.80 14.26
#